data_AF-A0A820EPC7-F1
#
_entry.id   AF-A0A820EPC7-F1
#
_cell.length_a   1.000
_cell.length_b   1.000
_cell.length_c   1.000
_cell.angle_alpha   90.00
_cell.angle_beta   90.00
_cell.angle_gamma   90.00
#
_symmetry.space_group_name_H-M   'P 1'
#
loop_
_entity.id
_entity.type
_entity.pdbx_description
1 polymer ?
#
loop_
_entity_poly.entity_id
_entity_poly.type
_entity_poly.pdbx_seq_one_letter_code
_entity_poly.pdbx_strand_id
1 'polypeptide(L)'
;MTKSNSTSESFFPSSYPDFVYNFSYGANMFPNVLTGRRKIHPIESIPGVLEGWQLTFDLRGIPALEPCFGNIKENPDAEVHGILHKMTGKQFKYLLTTEGGSGVNPNGYIPNKVNVHAYDGRIIEAYTLVVRRASPSIASHHVLPSARYMGLLRNGATHHKIHPLYIEYLQSLPSFERSKPTMILVIFEILLLIILSSPIWIPVVLYYVCTNQKVQARAYFFSLIMVNSWRIYRFFGANRVFQPYYSAPFPLGSTNFKENTETFRTQVQIDEQTLPDTVTDILPESNTSSAISQTTIQRKNS
;
A
#
# COMPACT_ATOMS: atom_id res chain seq x y z
N MET A 1 2.17 1.00 48.73
CA MET A 1 2.98 0.86 47.50
C MET A 1 2.12 0.22 46.42
N THR A 2 1.48 1.05 45.61
CA THR A 2 0.62 0.65 44.49
C THR A 2 1.48 0.24 43.31
N LYS A 3 1.36 -1.03 42.89
CA LYS A 3 1.95 -1.54 41.64
C LYS A 3 1.24 -0.86 40.47
N SER A 4 1.99 -0.07 39.69
CA SER A 4 1.53 0.46 38.41
C SER A 4 1.42 -0.68 37.39
N ASN A 5 0.19 -1.07 37.06
CA ASN A 5 -0.11 -1.93 35.92
C ASN A 5 0.24 -1.17 34.63
N SER A 6 1.37 -1.50 34.00
CA SER A 6 1.65 -1.10 32.62
C SER A 6 0.82 -1.98 31.68
N THR A 7 -0.41 -1.57 31.39
CA THR A 7 -1.19 -2.10 30.27
C THR A 7 -0.42 -1.83 28.99
N SER A 8 0.12 -2.87 28.36
CA SER A 8 0.58 -2.80 26.98
C SER A 8 -0.65 -2.56 26.09
N GLU A 9 -0.90 -1.30 25.71
CA GLU A 9 -1.91 -0.99 24.70
C GLU A 9 -1.57 -1.77 23.43
N SER A 10 -2.49 -2.64 23.01
CA SER A 10 -2.34 -3.35 21.74
C SER A 10 -2.45 -2.33 20.61
N PHE A 11 -1.36 -2.11 19.87
CA PHE A 11 -1.33 -1.24 18.67
C PHE A 11 -2.36 -1.62 17.60
N PHE A 12 -2.92 -2.82 17.70
CA PHE A 12 -3.95 -3.35 16.81
C PHE A 12 -5.13 -3.78 17.67
N PRO A 13 -6.28 -3.09 17.61
CA PRO A 13 -7.48 -3.53 18.29
C PRO A 13 -7.95 -4.89 17.72
N SER A 14 -8.62 -5.68 18.56
CA SER A 14 -9.12 -7.01 18.19
C SER A 14 -10.18 -6.95 17.08
N SER A 15 -10.98 -5.88 17.09
CA SER A 15 -11.99 -5.54 16.09
C SER A 15 -11.90 -4.04 15.71
N TYR A 16 -12.38 -3.74 14.51
CA TYR A 16 -12.61 -2.38 14.04
C TYR A 16 -14.11 -2.16 13.89
N PRO A 17 -14.59 -0.89 13.86
CA PRO A 17 -15.97 -0.58 13.53
C PRO A 17 -16.41 -1.24 12.20
N ASP A 18 -17.73 -1.38 12.00
CA ASP A 18 -18.29 -2.01 10.80
C ASP A 18 -17.74 -1.38 9.51
N PHE A 19 -17.62 -0.06 9.50
CA PHE A 19 -16.98 0.71 8.44
C PHE A 19 -15.88 1.60 8.99
N VAL A 20 -14.79 1.71 8.23
CA VAL A 20 -13.66 2.58 8.52
C VAL A 20 -13.21 3.30 7.25
N TYR A 21 -12.67 4.50 7.42
CA TYR A 21 -11.90 5.15 6.38
C TYR A 21 -10.42 4.84 6.58
N ASN A 22 -9.75 4.45 5.50
CA ASN A 22 -8.30 4.34 5.45
C ASN A 22 -7.75 5.46 4.55
N PHE A 23 -7.01 6.40 5.14
CA PHE A 23 -6.29 7.44 4.41
C PHE A 23 -5.00 6.88 3.82
N SER A 24 -5.00 6.70 2.51
CA SER A 24 -3.89 6.19 1.72
C SER A 24 -3.12 7.34 1.06
N TYR A 25 -1.82 7.40 1.30
CA TYR A 25 -0.90 8.36 0.68
C TYR A 25 0.17 7.68 -0.20
N GLY A 26 0.07 6.35 -0.36
CA GLY A 26 1.07 5.51 -1.02
C GLY A 26 0.49 4.68 -2.16
N ALA A 27 1.04 3.47 -2.35
CA ALA A 27 0.65 2.58 -3.45
C ALA A 27 -0.85 2.24 -3.49
N ASN A 28 -1.55 2.24 -2.35
CA ASN A 28 -2.98 1.95 -2.29
C ASN A 28 -3.86 3.05 -2.88
N MET A 29 -3.32 4.24 -3.18
CA MET A 29 -4.04 5.24 -3.97
C MET A 29 -4.35 4.75 -5.39
N PHE A 30 -3.64 3.74 -5.90
CA PHE A 30 -3.87 3.24 -7.25
C PHE A 30 -4.81 2.02 -7.27
N PRO A 31 -5.91 2.02 -8.03
CA PRO A 31 -6.88 0.91 -8.04
C PRO A 31 -6.28 -0.46 -8.41
N ASN A 32 -5.30 -0.52 -9.31
CA ASN A 32 -4.63 -1.79 -9.66
C ASN A 32 -3.89 -2.41 -8.47
N VAL A 33 -3.65 -1.63 -7.42
CA VAL A 33 -3.00 -2.07 -6.18
C VAL A 33 -4.05 -2.47 -5.15
N LEU A 34 -4.99 -1.57 -4.84
CA LEU A 34 -6.02 -1.80 -3.82
C LEU A 34 -7.06 -2.84 -4.27
N THR A 35 -7.71 -2.59 -5.39
CA THR A 35 -8.73 -3.47 -5.98
C THR A 35 -8.09 -4.63 -6.74
N GLY A 36 -7.04 -4.35 -7.51
CA GLY A 36 -6.39 -5.36 -8.36
C GLY A 36 -5.62 -6.42 -7.57
N ARG A 37 -4.59 -6.01 -6.82
CA ARG A 37 -3.70 -6.92 -6.09
C ARG A 37 -4.24 -7.32 -4.72
N ARG A 38 -4.75 -6.37 -3.92
CA ARG A 38 -5.27 -6.64 -2.58
C ARG A 38 -6.73 -7.11 -2.59
N LYS A 39 -7.45 -7.03 -3.72
CA LYS A 39 -8.87 -7.45 -3.83
C LYS A 39 -9.79 -6.71 -2.84
N ILE A 40 -9.39 -5.53 -2.39
CA ILE A 40 -10.20 -4.67 -1.53
C ILE A 40 -10.96 -3.72 -2.45
N HIS A 41 -12.28 -3.79 -2.38
CA HIS A 41 -13.18 -2.93 -3.15
C HIS A 41 -13.75 -1.90 -2.17
N PRO A 42 -13.21 -0.67 -2.14
CA PRO A 42 -13.74 0.35 -1.26
C PRO A 42 -15.16 0.73 -1.68
N ILE A 43 -16.01 1.02 -0.69
CA ILE A 43 -17.39 1.47 -0.88
C ILE A 43 -17.40 2.87 -1.49
N GLU A 44 -16.40 3.67 -1.12
CA GLU A 44 -16.25 5.07 -1.51
C GLU A 44 -14.76 5.40 -1.48
N SER A 45 -14.31 6.26 -2.39
CA SER A 45 -12.92 6.74 -2.45
C SER A 45 -12.89 8.22 -2.77
N ILE A 46 -12.36 9.02 -1.85
CA ILE A 46 -12.43 10.48 -1.92
C ILE A 46 -11.04 11.06 -1.71
N PRO A 47 -10.59 12.00 -2.54
CA PRO A 47 -9.39 12.76 -2.24
C PRO A 47 -9.53 13.54 -0.93
N GLY A 48 -8.43 13.65 -0.19
CA GLY A 48 -8.38 14.40 1.05
C GLY A 48 -6.97 14.90 1.33
N VAL A 49 -6.87 15.85 2.26
CA VAL A 49 -5.61 16.36 2.77
C VAL A 49 -5.51 16.09 4.26
N LEU A 50 -4.33 15.65 4.65
CA LEU A 50 -3.92 15.48 6.01
C LEU A 50 -2.89 16.58 6.33
N GLU A 51 -3.33 17.60 7.05
CA GLU A 51 -2.53 18.76 7.49
C GLU A 51 -1.63 18.39 8.67
N GLY A 52 -0.45 19.00 8.76
CA GLY A 52 0.51 18.75 9.84
C GLY A 52 1.34 17.47 9.63
N TRP A 53 1.39 16.96 8.40
CA TRP A 53 2.12 15.74 8.03
C TRP A 53 2.93 15.96 6.75
N GLN A 54 4.04 15.24 6.64
CA GLN A 54 4.93 15.25 5.47
C GLN A 54 5.14 13.83 4.95
N LEU A 55 5.03 13.66 3.63
CA LEU A 55 5.38 12.43 2.93
C LEU A 55 6.90 12.22 2.99
N THR A 56 7.34 11.04 3.40
CA THR A 56 8.74 10.58 3.46
C THR A 56 8.93 9.25 2.75
N PHE A 57 10.16 8.88 2.41
CA PHE A 57 10.50 7.57 1.83
C PHE A 57 11.59 6.88 2.65
N ASP A 58 11.21 6.42 3.84
CA ASP A 58 12.17 5.90 4.82
C ASP A 58 11.81 4.53 5.38
N LEU A 59 10.71 3.90 4.93
CA LEU A 59 10.46 2.50 5.23
C LEU A 59 11.36 1.62 4.36
N ARG A 60 12.30 0.87 4.95
CA ARG A 60 13.16 -0.06 4.23
C ARG A 60 12.35 -1.15 3.54
N GLY A 61 12.62 -1.36 2.26
CA GLY A 61 12.22 -2.55 1.52
C GLY A 61 13.44 -3.37 1.09
N ILE A 62 13.32 -4.04 -0.06
CA ILE A 62 14.38 -4.86 -0.65
C ILE A 62 15.25 -3.96 -1.54
N PRO A 63 16.53 -3.71 -1.19
CA PRO A 63 17.38 -2.68 -1.82
C PRO A 63 17.39 -2.64 -3.35
N ALA A 64 17.38 -3.78 -4.03
CA ALA A 64 17.47 -3.85 -5.49
C ALA A 64 16.12 -3.91 -6.23
N LEU A 65 15.02 -4.13 -5.51
CA LEU A 65 13.68 -4.28 -6.09
C LEU A 65 12.79 -3.09 -5.71
N GLU A 66 12.70 -2.85 -4.41
CA GLU A 66 11.94 -1.77 -3.77
C GLU A 66 12.74 -1.27 -2.56
N PRO A 67 13.73 -0.39 -2.77
CA PRO A 67 14.66 -0.02 -1.71
C PRO A 67 13.97 0.61 -0.51
N CYS A 68 12.97 1.45 -0.76
CA CYS A 68 12.14 2.03 0.27
C CYS A 68 10.71 2.29 -0.23
N PHE A 69 9.81 2.40 0.74
CA PHE A 69 8.40 2.73 0.55
C PHE A 69 8.04 4.05 1.24
N GLY A 70 6.92 4.64 0.82
CA GLY A 70 6.41 5.89 1.35
C GLY A 70 5.92 5.73 2.79
N ASN A 71 6.17 6.74 3.62
CA ASN A 71 5.72 6.86 4.99
C ASN A 71 5.28 8.32 5.20
N ILE A 72 4.70 8.63 6.35
CA ILE A 72 4.43 10.02 6.72
C ILE A 72 4.98 10.31 8.12
N LYS A 73 5.39 11.55 8.35
CA LYS A 73 5.83 12.06 9.65
C LYS A 73 5.11 13.36 9.96
N GLU A 74 4.84 13.59 11.24
CA GLU A 74 4.35 14.89 11.72
C GLU A 74 5.32 16.00 11.29
N ASN A 75 4.77 17.03 10.66
CA ASN A 75 5.43 18.27 10.29
C ASN A 75 4.36 19.36 10.24
N PRO A 76 4.29 20.27 11.24
CA PRO A 76 3.26 21.31 11.33
C PRO A 76 3.15 22.21 10.10
N ASP A 77 4.24 22.36 9.34
CA ASP A 77 4.33 23.26 8.20
C ASP A 77 4.07 22.57 6.85
N ALA A 78 3.63 21.31 6.87
CA ALA A 78 3.41 20.51 5.68
C ALA A 78 2.03 19.86 5.64
N GLU A 79 1.61 19.48 4.43
CA GLU A 79 0.39 18.72 4.20
C GLU A 79 0.62 17.53 3.25
N VAL A 80 -0.15 16.46 3.44
CA VAL A 80 -0.14 15.27 2.58
C VAL A 80 -1.49 15.11 1.93
N HIS A 81 -1.52 15.09 0.61
CA HIS A 81 -2.71 14.73 -0.13
C HIS A 81 -2.74 13.22 -0.37
N GLY A 82 -3.92 12.64 -0.25
CA GLY A 82 -4.13 11.20 -0.39
C GLY A 82 -5.61 10.87 -0.61
N ILE A 83 -5.96 9.60 -0.47
CA ILE A 83 -7.30 9.08 -0.73
C ILE A 83 -7.88 8.43 0.52
N LEU A 84 -9.08 8.88 0.90
CA LEU A 84 -9.93 8.26 1.91
C LEU A 84 -10.70 7.11 1.28
N HIS A 85 -10.28 5.87 1.54
CA HIS A 85 -11.00 4.68 1.11
C HIS A 85 -11.92 4.17 2.23
N LYS A 86 -13.23 4.22 2.01
CA LYS A 86 -14.21 3.62 2.91
C LYS A 86 -14.25 2.11 2.68
N MET A 87 -14.08 1.32 3.73
CA MET A 87 -14.13 -0.15 3.64
C MET A 87 -14.67 -0.76 4.93
N THR A 88 -15.01 -2.04 4.89
CA THR A 88 -15.44 -2.75 6.10
C THR A 88 -14.27 -2.93 7.08
N GLY A 89 -14.55 -3.00 8.38
CA GLY A 89 -13.53 -3.31 9.39
C GLY A 89 -12.78 -4.63 9.12
N LYS A 90 -13.45 -5.62 8.51
CA LYS A 90 -12.85 -6.89 8.07
C LYS A 90 -11.83 -6.68 6.94
N GLN A 91 -12.18 -5.91 5.92
CA GLN A 91 -11.27 -5.55 4.82
C GLN A 91 -10.09 -4.73 5.32
N PHE A 92 -10.30 -3.82 6.26
CA PHE A 92 -9.21 -3.05 6.85
C PHE A 92 -8.24 -3.94 7.64
N LYS A 93 -8.75 -4.87 8.45
CA LYS A 93 -7.90 -5.88 9.12
C LYS A 93 -7.11 -6.73 8.12
N TYR A 94 -7.73 -7.10 7.00
CA TYR A 94 -7.04 -7.80 5.92
C TYR A 94 -5.94 -6.92 5.28
N LEU A 95 -6.22 -5.63 5.02
CA LEU A 95 -5.25 -4.66 4.52
C LEU A 95 -4.00 -4.62 5.41
N LEU A 96 -4.19 -4.47 6.73
CA LEU A 96 -3.10 -4.47 7.73
C LEU A 96 -2.27 -5.76 7.71
N THR A 97 -2.90 -6.89 7.38
CA THR A 97 -2.21 -8.17 7.25
C THR A 97 -1.29 -8.19 6.03
N THR A 98 -1.74 -7.58 4.92
CA THR A 98 -0.99 -7.55 3.65
C THR A 98 0.10 -6.46 3.57
N GLU A 99 0.00 -5.36 4.32
CA GLU A 99 0.99 -4.28 4.36
C GLU A 99 2.25 -4.61 5.19
N GLY A 100 2.37 -5.83 5.71
CA GLY A 100 3.49 -6.24 6.56
C GLY A 100 3.35 -5.85 8.04
N GLY A 101 2.16 -5.38 8.46
CA GLY A 101 1.84 -5.10 9.87
C GLY A 101 1.46 -6.34 10.66
N SER A 102 0.69 -7.28 10.06
CA SER A 102 0.22 -8.57 10.64
C SER A 102 -0.32 -8.56 12.09
N GLY A 103 -0.38 -7.43 12.79
CA GLY A 103 -0.54 -7.39 14.24
C GLY A 103 0.61 -8.01 15.05
N VAL A 104 1.64 -8.55 14.38
CA VAL A 104 2.67 -9.43 14.97
C VAL A 104 4.07 -8.83 14.90
N ASN A 105 4.33 -7.92 13.96
CA ASN A 105 5.64 -7.28 13.82
C ASN A 105 5.52 -5.76 13.98
N PRO A 106 5.85 -5.19 15.15
CA PRO A 106 5.75 -3.75 15.41
C PRO A 106 6.74 -2.91 14.60
N ASN A 107 7.59 -3.55 13.79
CA ASN A 107 8.59 -2.88 12.98
C ASN A 107 8.06 -2.46 11.60
N GLY A 108 6.85 -2.87 11.21
CA GLY A 108 6.19 -2.44 9.96
C GLY A 108 5.32 -1.19 10.13
N TYR A 109 4.30 -1.07 9.27
CA TYR A 109 3.26 -0.05 9.44
C TYR A 109 2.33 -0.39 10.62
N ILE A 110 1.98 0.63 11.38
CA ILE A 110 0.95 0.61 12.41
C ILE A 110 -0.19 1.57 12.04
N PRO A 111 -1.45 1.26 12.39
CA PRO A 111 -2.55 2.18 12.19
C PRO A 111 -2.45 3.35 13.17
N ASN A 112 -2.68 4.57 12.69
CA ASN A 112 -2.80 5.79 13.48
C ASN A 112 -4.10 6.51 13.10
N LYS A 113 -4.86 6.98 14.09
CA LYS A 113 -6.08 7.76 13.85
C LYS A 113 -5.74 9.19 13.52
N VAL A 114 -6.37 9.73 12.48
CA VAL A 114 -6.17 11.10 12.01
C VAL A 114 -7.50 11.70 11.56
N ASN A 115 -7.61 13.02 11.63
CA ASN A 115 -8.70 13.76 11.02
C ASN A 115 -8.22 14.27 9.66
N VAL A 116 -8.95 13.94 8.60
CA VAL A 116 -8.60 14.30 7.23
C VAL A 116 -9.67 15.21 6.67
N HIS A 117 -9.25 16.30 6.04
CA HIS A 117 -10.15 17.18 5.31
C HIS A 117 -10.40 16.55 3.94
N ALA A 118 -11.61 16.07 3.70
CA ALA A 118 -12.00 15.51 2.41
C ALA A 118 -12.31 16.63 1.42
N TYR A 119 -12.04 16.39 0.14
CA TYR A 119 -12.21 17.43 -0.89
C TYR A 119 -13.67 17.85 -1.03
N ASP A 120 -14.63 16.97 -0.71
CA ASP A 120 -16.06 17.32 -0.70
C ASP A 120 -16.47 18.28 0.44
N GLY A 121 -15.55 18.63 1.33
CA GLY A 121 -15.73 19.54 2.45
C GLY A 121 -16.01 18.86 3.80
N ARG A 122 -16.06 17.52 3.86
CA ARG A 122 -16.20 16.78 5.12
C ARG A 122 -14.88 16.74 5.88
N ILE A 123 -14.95 16.68 7.21
CA ILE A 123 -13.83 16.25 8.05
C ILE A 123 -14.12 14.82 8.47
N ILE A 124 -13.23 13.89 8.12
CA ILE A 124 -13.43 12.46 8.29
C ILE A 124 -12.35 11.91 9.23
N GLU A 125 -12.77 11.29 10.34
CA GLU A 125 -11.87 10.46 11.16
C GLU A 125 -11.51 9.20 10.34
N ALA A 126 -10.22 9.01 10.12
CA ALA A 126 -9.68 7.92 9.34
C ALA A 126 -8.51 7.26 10.06
N TYR A 127 -8.20 6.03 9.69
CA TYR A 127 -6.91 5.43 9.98
C TYR A 127 -5.94 5.72 8.84
N THR A 128 -4.73 6.11 9.16
CA THR A 128 -3.61 6.09 8.23
C THR A 128 -2.53 5.14 8.74
N LEU A 129 -1.68 4.65 7.86
CA LEU A 129 -0.62 3.73 8.23
C LEU A 129 0.68 4.50 8.40
N VAL A 130 1.39 4.34 9.51
CA VAL A 130 2.66 5.03 9.77
C VAL A 130 3.70 4.05 10.28
N VAL A 131 4.97 4.35 10.06
CA VAL A 131 6.06 3.56 10.66
C VAL A 131 6.43 4.15 12.03
N ARG A 132 6.57 3.30 13.04
CA ARG A 132 6.99 3.74 14.39
C ARG A 132 8.37 4.41 14.32
N ARG A 133 8.52 5.60 14.92
CA ARG A 133 9.78 6.37 14.97
C ARG A 133 11.00 5.55 15.44
N ALA A 134 10.82 4.62 16.38
CA ALA A 134 11.87 3.76 16.91
C ALA A 134 12.06 2.42 16.16
N SER A 135 11.40 2.23 15.00
CA SER A 135 11.48 0.96 14.26
C SER A 135 12.85 0.79 13.59
N PRO A 136 13.49 -0.39 13.69
CA PRO A 136 14.72 -0.70 12.95
C PRO A 136 14.51 -0.77 11.43
N SER A 137 13.24 -0.82 10.98
CA SER A 137 12.87 -0.77 9.56
C SER A 137 12.95 0.63 8.98
N ILE A 138 13.05 1.69 9.81
CA ILE A 138 13.34 3.03 9.30
C ILE A 138 14.79 3.06 8.80
N ALA A 139 14.98 3.47 7.56
CA ALA A 139 16.30 3.62 7.00
C ALA A 139 17.03 4.78 7.71
N SER A 140 18.21 4.48 8.27
CA SER A 140 19.08 5.49 8.90
C SER A 140 19.61 6.53 7.91
N HIS A 141 19.56 6.21 6.61
CA HIS A 141 19.87 7.11 5.51
C HIS A 141 18.65 7.08 4.60
N HIS A 142 18.16 8.25 4.19
CA HIS A 142 17.06 8.31 3.26
C HIS A 142 17.49 7.78 1.89
N VAL A 143 16.62 6.98 1.27
CA VAL A 143 16.92 6.30 0.01
C VAL A 143 15.87 6.71 -1.01
N LEU A 144 16.23 6.70 -2.30
CA LEU A 144 15.27 6.95 -3.37
C LEU A 144 14.29 5.79 -3.52
N PRO A 145 12.97 6.03 -3.56
CA PRO A 145 11.99 4.99 -3.90
C PRO A 145 12.19 4.50 -5.34
N SER A 146 11.77 3.27 -5.65
CA SER A 146 11.88 2.77 -7.02
C SER A 146 10.96 3.55 -7.98
N ALA A 147 11.38 3.68 -9.24
CA ALA A 147 10.56 4.27 -10.30
C ALA A 147 9.20 3.56 -10.44
N ARG A 148 9.18 2.24 -10.27
CA ARG A 148 7.94 1.45 -10.27
C ARG A 148 7.01 1.87 -9.12
N TYR A 149 7.53 2.06 -7.91
CA TYR A 149 6.74 2.49 -6.76
C TYR A 149 6.23 3.92 -6.94
N MET A 150 7.10 4.84 -7.35
CA MET A 150 6.71 6.22 -7.65
C MET A 150 5.64 6.30 -8.74
N GLY A 151 5.70 5.45 -9.75
CA GLY A 151 4.64 5.30 -10.75
C GLY A 151 3.29 4.96 -10.13
N LEU A 152 3.23 4.15 -9.06
CA LEU A 152 1.97 3.86 -8.36
C LEU A 152 1.40 5.10 -7.66
N LEU A 153 2.25 5.88 -6.98
CA LEU A 153 1.81 7.10 -6.29
C LEU A 153 1.30 8.13 -7.29
N ARG A 154 2.07 8.39 -8.35
CA ARG A 154 1.71 9.34 -9.41
C ARG A 154 0.44 8.92 -10.13
N ASN A 155 0.34 7.68 -10.58
CA ASN A 155 -0.85 7.18 -11.29
C ASN A 155 -2.08 7.15 -10.37
N GLY A 156 -1.92 6.83 -9.09
CA GLY A 156 -3.02 6.88 -8.11
C GLY A 156 -3.52 8.30 -7.88
N ALA A 157 -2.60 9.25 -7.70
CA ALA A 157 -2.93 10.67 -7.53
C ALA A 157 -3.64 11.25 -8.76
N THR A 158 -3.14 10.95 -9.97
CA THR A 158 -3.78 11.36 -11.23
C THR A 158 -5.14 10.69 -11.42
N HIS A 159 -5.26 9.39 -11.14
CA HIS A 159 -6.52 8.65 -11.29
C HIS A 159 -7.65 9.25 -10.45
N HIS A 160 -7.34 9.60 -9.20
CA HIS A 160 -8.30 10.21 -8.29
C HIS A 160 -8.39 11.74 -8.40
N LYS A 161 -7.69 12.36 -9.36
CA LYS A 161 -7.70 13.81 -9.58
C LYS A 161 -7.38 14.60 -8.29
N ILE A 162 -6.35 14.16 -7.55
CA ILE A 162 -5.80 14.96 -6.44
C ILE A 162 -5.36 16.33 -6.98
N HIS A 163 -5.33 17.36 -6.12
CA HIS A 163 -4.99 18.73 -6.52
C HIS A 163 -3.73 18.81 -7.44
N PRO A 164 -3.79 19.57 -8.55
CA PRO A 164 -2.71 19.63 -9.55
C PRO A 164 -1.34 19.96 -8.97
N LEU A 165 -1.23 20.93 -8.05
CA LEU A 165 0.07 21.27 -7.44
C LEU A 165 0.69 20.10 -6.67
N TYR A 166 -0.13 19.24 -6.05
CA TYR A 166 0.40 18.06 -5.36
C TYR A 166 0.82 16.98 -6.35
N ILE A 167 0.13 16.85 -7.49
CA ILE A 167 0.56 15.96 -8.59
C ILE A 167 1.90 16.43 -9.15
N GLU A 168 2.07 17.72 -9.42
CA GLU A 168 3.35 18.30 -9.87
C GLU A 168 4.46 18.07 -8.85
N TYR A 169 4.15 18.27 -7.57
CA TYR A 169 5.05 17.91 -6.47
C TYR A 169 5.47 16.43 -6.55
N LEU A 170 4.53 15.48 -6.63
CA LEU A 170 4.85 14.04 -6.76
C LEU A 170 5.65 13.69 -8.04
N GLN A 171 5.44 14.44 -9.12
CA GLN A 171 6.19 14.29 -10.37
C GLN A 171 7.63 14.79 -10.22
N SER A 172 7.84 15.86 -9.46
CA SER A 172 9.17 16.44 -9.20
C SER A 172 10.07 15.55 -8.32
N LEU A 173 9.47 14.69 -7.49
CA LEU A 173 10.23 13.79 -6.61
C LEU A 173 11.06 12.79 -7.44
N PRO A 174 12.37 12.63 -7.17
CA PRO A 174 13.24 11.69 -7.87
C PRO A 174 12.90 10.23 -7.55
N SER A 175 13.37 9.33 -8.41
CA SER A 175 13.20 7.88 -8.24
C SER A 175 14.40 7.09 -8.73
N PHE A 176 14.63 5.94 -8.12
CA PHE A 176 15.66 5.00 -8.54
C PHE A 176 15.17 4.10 -9.68
N GLU A 177 15.86 4.16 -10.82
CA GLU A 177 15.63 3.26 -11.95
C GLU A 177 16.31 1.91 -11.72
N ARG A 178 15.55 0.84 -11.96
CA ARG A 178 16.05 -0.51 -11.75
C ARG A 178 17.01 -0.92 -12.87
N SER A 179 18.18 -1.42 -12.50
CA SER A 179 19.11 -2.04 -13.44
C SER A 179 18.88 -3.56 -13.52
N LYS A 180 18.49 -4.06 -14.71
CA LYS A 180 18.28 -5.50 -14.97
C LYS A 180 19.48 -6.39 -14.57
N PRO A 181 20.75 -6.07 -14.92
CA PRO A 181 21.88 -6.91 -14.50
C PRO A 181 22.07 -6.91 -12.97
N THR A 182 21.83 -5.77 -12.31
CA THR A 182 21.87 -5.68 -10.84
C THR A 182 20.81 -6.57 -10.19
N MET A 183 19.63 -6.67 -10.80
CA MET A 183 18.54 -7.54 -10.33
C MET A 183 18.92 -9.02 -10.42
N ILE A 184 19.53 -9.46 -11.53
CA ILE A 184 19.96 -10.85 -11.71
C ILE A 184 20.99 -11.22 -10.64
N LEU A 185 21.97 -10.34 -10.41
CA LEU A 185 22.99 -10.55 -9.39
C LEU A 185 22.37 -10.68 -7.98
N VAL A 186 21.42 -9.82 -7.64
CA VAL A 186 20.77 -9.85 -6.33
C VAL A 186 19.86 -11.06 -6.16
N ILE A 187 19.14 -11.49 -7.20
CA ILE A 187 18.36 -12.73 -7.15
C ILE A 187 19.29 -13.92 -6.95
N PHE A 188 20.37 -14.00 -7.72
CA PHE A 188 21.35 -15.06 -7.60
C PHE A 188 21.95 -15.12 -6.19
N GLU A 189 22.28 -13.96 -5.63
CA GLU A 189 22.80 -13.84 -4.27
C GLU A 189 21.80 -14.23 -3.19
N ILE A 190 20.54 -13.82 -3.29
CA ILE A 190 19.48 -14.26 -2.37
C ILE A 190 19.33 -15.77 -2.43
N LEU A 191 19.33 -16.36 -3.63
CA LEU A 191 19.27 -17.81 -3.81
C LEU A 191 20.51 -18.51 -3.23
N LEU A 192 21.70 -17.96 -3.46
CA LEU A 192 22.95 -18.48 -2.92
C LEU A 192 22.94 -18.48 -1.39
N LEU A 193 22.50 -17.39 -0.77
CA LEU A 193 22.32 -17.33 0.68
C LEU A 193 21.33 -18.38 1.18
N ILE A 194 20.16 -18.47 0.53
CA ILE A 194 19.14 -19.47 0.88
C ILE A 194 19.73 -20.87 0.87
N ILE A 195 20.49 -21.22 -0.17
CA ILE A 195 21.11 -22.53 -0.31
C ILE A 195 22.19 -22.74 0.76
N LEU A 196 23.16 -21.83 0.87
CA LEU A 196 24.32 -21.98 1.76
C LEU A 196 23.94 -22.08 3.23
N SER A 197 22.87 -21.40 3.64
CA SER A 197 22.48 -21.34 5.03
C SER A 197 21.24 -22.18 5.37
N SER A 198 20.66 -22.85 4.37
CA SER A 198 19.64 -23.89 4.54
C SER A 198 19.97 -24.99 5.58
N PRO A 199 21.22 -25.50 5.72
CA PRO A 199 21.50 -26.56 6.70
C PRO A 199 21.35 -26.10 8.15
N ILE A 200 21.44 -24.79 8.39
CA ILE A 200 21.36 -24.19 9.73
C ILE A 200 19.90 -23.93 10.11
N TRP A 201 19.07 -23.47 9.17
CA TRP A 201 17.70 -23.02 9.49
C TRP A 201 16.64 -24.07 9.25
N ILE A 202 16.83 -24.99 8.30
CA ILE A 202 15.87 -26.07 8.06
C ILE A 202 15.57 -26.84 9.37
N PRO A 203 16.56 -27.22 10.19
CA PRO A 203 16.30 -27.87 11.48
C PRO A 203 15.48 -27.00 12.45
N VAL A 204 15.73 -25.70 12.50
CA VAL A 204 15.02 -24.74 13.38
C VAL A 204 13.57 -24.52 12.93
N VAL A 205 13.35 -24.37 11.63
CA VAL A 205 12.01 -24.24 11.05
C VAL A 205 11.23 -25.54 11.23
N LEU A 206 11.86 -26.70 10.99
CA LEU A 206 11.24 -28.01 11.23
C LEU A 206 10.88 -28.17 12.71
N TYR A 207 11.76 -27.79 13.64
CA TYR A 207 11.45 -27.78 15.07
C TYR A 207 10.19 -26.96 15.38
N TYR A 208 10.10 -25.72 14.89
CA TYR A 208 8.91 -24.87 15.10
C TYR A 208 7.65 -25.42 14.43
N VAL A 209 7.77 -26.04 13.25
CA VAL A 209 6.64 -26.67 12.55
C VAL A 209 6.16 -27.91 13.31
N CYS A 210 7.09 -28.77 13.75
CA CYS A 210 6.82 -29.96 14.54
C CYS A 210 6.21 -29.63 15.91
N THR A 211 6.56 -28.47 16.49
CA THR A 211 5.96 -27.95 17.74
C THR A 211 4.72 -27.09 17.52
N ASN A 212 4.21 -27.02 16.28
CA ASN A 212 3.02 -26.25 15.86
C ASN A 212 3.12 -24.72 16.11
N GLN A 213 4.33 -24.17 16.21
CA GLN A 213 4.63 -22.75 16.41
C GLN A 213 4.83 -22.02 15.07
N LYS A 214 3.82 -22.09 14.20
CA LYS A 214 3.90 -21.62 12.80
C LYS A 214 4.22 -20.13 12.63
N VAL A 215 3.82 -19.28 13.58
CA VAL A 215 4.10 -17.83 13.54
C VAL A 215 5.60 -17.56 13.72
N GLN A 216 6.25 -18.29 14.63
CA GLN A 216 7.66 -18.13 14.95
C GLN A 216 8.55 -18.68 13.83
N ALA A 217 8.16 -19.81 13.22
CA ALA A 217 8.79 -20.33 12.02
C ALA A 217 8.84 -19.28 10.88
N ARG A 218 7.72 -18.58 10.65
CA ARG A 218 7.63 -17.51 9.63
C ARG A 218 8.52 -16.33 10.01
N ALA A 219 8.45 -15.86 11.25
CA ALA A 219 9.26 -14.73 11.71
C ALA A 219 10.78 -14.99 11.57
N TYR A 220 11.24 -16.20 11.91
CA TYR A 220 12.65 -16.59 11.81
C TYR A 220 13.13 -16.68 10.36
N PHE A 221 12.32 -17.24 9.47
CA PHE A 221 12.64 -17.27 8.04
C PHE A 221 12.74 -15.87 7.43
N PHE A 222 11.82 -14.97 7.77
CA PHE A 222 11.84 -13.58 7.28
C PHE A 222 13.03 -12.77 7.80
N SER A 223 13.44 -12.94 9.05
CA SER A 223 14.57 -12.19 9.63
C SER A 223 15.90 -12.54 8.97
N LEU A 224 16.15 -13.82 8.66
CA LEU A 224 17.37 -14.29 8.00
C LEU A 224 17.56 -13.71 6.60
N ILE A 225 16.49 -13.64 5.81
CA ILE A 225 16.53 -13.10 4.45
C ILE A 225 16.76 -11.58 4.49
N MET A 226 16.01 -10.85 5.33
CA MET A 226 16.09 -9.39 5.39
C MET A 226 17.41 -8.86 5.95
N VAL A 227 17.94 -9.47 7.02
CA VAL A 227 19.18 -9.03 7.67
C VAL A 227 20.40 -9.21 6.76
N ASN A 228 20.45 -10.29 5.99
CA ASN A 228 21.58 -10.55 5.09
C ASN A 228 21.47 -9.77 3.77
N SER A 229 20.28 -9.60 3.22
CA SER A 229 20.07 -8.88 1.95
C SER A 229 20.63 -7.44 1.99
N TRP A 230 20.42 -6.73 3.10
CA TRP A 230 20.92 -5.35 3.26
C TRP A 230 22.44 -5.27 3.45
N ARG A 231 23.05 -6.25 4.13
CA ARG A 231 24.50 -6.29 4.37
C ARG A 231 25.27 -6.53 3.08
N ILE A 232 24.75 -7.40 2.22
CA ILE A 232 25.46 -7.79 1.00
C ILE A 232 25.23 -6.78 -0.14
N TYR A 233 24.04 -6.19 -0.23
CA TYR A 233 23.81 -5.06 -1.12
C TYR A 233 24.76 -3.88 -0.86
N ARG A 234 25.12 -3.66 0.41
CA ARG A 234 26.13 -2.66 0.80
C ARG A 234 27.52 -2.99 0.26
N PHE A 235 27.85 -4.27 0.09
CA PHE A 235 29.16 -4.75 -0.38
C PHE A 235 29.33 -4.61 -1.91
N PHE A 236 28.26 -4.80 -2.71
CA PHE A 236 28.36 -4.89 -4.18
C PHE A 236 27.96 -3.64 -4.98
N GLY A 237 27.82 -2.45 -4.37
CA GLY A 237 27.65 -1.21 -5.16
C GLY A 237 26.51 -0.29 -4.75
N ALA A 238 26.14 -0.31 -3.48
CA ALA A 238 25.21 0.62 -2.83
C ALA A 238 25.40 2.12 -3.14
N ASN A 239 26.59 2.58 -3.55
CA ASN A 239 26.86 4.03 -3.64
C ASN A 239 25.90 4.83 -4.54
N ARG A 240 25.17 4.20 -5.48
CA ARG A 240 24.17 4.88 -6.31
C ARG A 240 22.77 4.97 -5.71
N VAL A 241 22.37 4.04 -4.84
CA VAL A 241 21.03 4.03 -4.20
C VAL A 241 21.03 4.84 -2.91
N PHE A 242 22.18 4.97 -2.25
CA PHE A 242 22.36 5.70 -1.00
C PHE A 242 22.65 7.20 -1.24
N GLN A 243 21.91 7.81 -2.17
CA GLN A 243 21.80 9.26 -2.23
C GLN A 243 20.84 9.68 -1.10
N PRO A 244 21.32 10.39 -0.06
CA PRO A 244 20.44 10.85 1.02
C PRO A 244 19.39 11.78 0.42
N TYR A 245 18.16 11.28 0.32
CA TYR A 245 17.05 12.03 -0.29
C TYR A 245 16.00 12.42 0.75
N TYR A 246 15.90 13.71 1.04
CA TYR A 246 14.79 14.25 1.81
C TYR A 246 13.72 14.70 0.82
N SER A 247 12.54 14.10 0.89
CA SER A 247 11.38 14.65 0.20
C SER A 247 11.15 16.06 0.71
N ALA A 248 11.24 17.06 -0.17
CA ALA A 248 10.87 18.42 0.18
C ALA A 248 9.44 18.42 0.72
N PRO A 249 9.15 19.09 1.84
CA PRO A 249 7.78 19.16 2.33
C PRO A 249 6.90 19.85 1.29
N PHE A 250 5.68 19.36 1.13
CA PHE A 250 4.65 20.11 0.42
C PHE A 250 4.04 21.08 1.43
N PRO A 251 4.20 22.42 1.27
CA PRO A 251 3.89 23.36 2.34
C PRO A 251 2.40 23.37 2.70
N LEU A 252 2.10 23.51 3.99
CA LEU A 252 0.74 23.66 4.48
C LEU A 252 0.04 24.86 3.84
N GLY A 253 -1.21 24.69 3.41
CA GLY A 253 -2.00 25.76 2.82
C GLY A 253 -1.56 26.16 1.41
N SER A 254 -0.69 25.37 0.76
CA SER A 254 -0.33 25.55 -0.65
C SER A 254 -1.52 25.36 -1.57
N THR A 255 -2.58 24.71 -1.08
CA THR A 255 -3.80 24.45 -1.83
C THR A 255 -4.98 25.09 -1.12
N ASN A 256 -5.74 25.95 -1.82
CA ASN A 256 -6.98 26.45 -1.26
C ASN A 256 -8.02 25.33 -1.35
N PHE A 257 -8.31 24.68 -0.22
CA PHE A 257 -9.27 23.58 -0.14
C PHE A 257 -10.60 23.86 -0.84
N LYS A 258 -11.05 25.12 -0.80
CA LYS A 258 -12.32 25.54 -1.40
C LYS A 258 -12.34 25.36 -2.91
N GLU A 259 -11.21 25.63 -3.58
CA GLU A 259 -11.08 25.47 -5.03
C GLU A 259 -11.17 23.99 -5.43
N ASN A 260 -10.60 23.10 -4.60
CA ASN A 260 -10.73 21.65 -4.75
C ASN A 260 -12.16 21.16 -4.49
N THR A 261 -12.85 21.72 -3.50
CA THR A 261 -14.23 21.37 -3.18
C THR A 261 -15.19 21.77 -4.28
N GLU A 262 -15.05 22.97 -4.83
CA GLU A 262 -15.87 23.42 -5.95
C GLU A 262 -15.60 22.60 -7.20
N THR A 263 -14.33 22.37 -7.54
CA THR A 263 -13.95 21.50 -8.68
C THR A 263 -14.47 20.08 -8.51
N PHE A 264 -14.34 19.50 -7.31
CA PHE A 264 -14.85 18.16 -7.02
C PHE A 264 -16.38 18.10 -7.08
N ARG A 265 -17.09 19.10 -6.53
CA ARG A 265 -18.57 19.18 -6.61
C ARG A 265 -19.04 19.30 -8.05
N THR A 266 -18.42 20.17 -8.84
CA THR A 266 -18.74 20.31 -10.27
C THR A 266 -18.47 19.01 -11.02
N GLN A 267 -17.36 18.33 -10.74
CA GLN A 267 -17.03 17.06 -11.38
C GLN A 267 -17.99 15.92 -10.99
N VAL A 268 -18.31 15.76 -9.71
CA VAL A 268 -19.30 14.76 -9.25
C VAL A 268 -20.65 15.01 -9.91
N GLN A 269 -21.06 16.28 -10.01
CA GLN A 269 -22.30 16.65 -10.68
C GLN A 269 -22.28 16.32 -12.18
N ILE A 270 -21.15 16.52 -12.87
CA ILE A 270 -20.98 16.14 -14.28
C ILE A 270 -20.98 14.61 -14.44
N ASP A 271 -20.30 13.88 -13.56
CA ASP A 271 -20.21 12.41 -13.60
C ASP A 271 -21.58 11.76 -13.28
N GLU A 272 -22.35 12.32 -12.35
CA GLU A 272 -23.75 11.92 -12.09
C GLU A 272 -24.68 12.22 -13.27
N GLN A 273 -24.50 13.35 -13.97
CA GLN A 273 -25.29 13.71 -15.14
C GLN A 273 -24.92 12.91 -16.41
N THR A 274 -23.75 12.27 -16.43
CA THR A 274 -23.26 11.47 -17.56
C THR A 274 -23.37 9.97 -17.34
N LEU A 275 -23.93 9.53 -16.20
CA LEU A 275 -24.33 8.15 -15.98
C LEU A 275 -25.50 7.80 -16.94
N PRO A 276 -25.35 6.84 -17.87
CA PRO A 276 -26.44 6.43 -18.74
C PRO A 276 -27.53 5.74 -17.90
N ASP A 277 -28.80 6.08 -18.16
CA ASP A 277 -30.02 5.51 -17.56
C ASP A 277 -30.21 4.01 -17.92
N THR A 278 -29.26 3.15 -17.60
CA THR A 278 -29.27 1.72 -17.96
C THR A 278 -28.89 0.86 -16.76
N VAL A 279 -29.64 0.98 -15.66
CA VAL A 279 -29.59 0.02 -14.55
C VAL A 279 -31.00 -0.34 -14.05
N THR A 280 -31.95 -0.52 -14.98
CA THR A 280 -33.31 -0.99 -14.62
C THR A 280 -33.78 -2.26 -15.32
N ASP A 281 -33.08 -2.78 -16.34
CA ASP A 281 -33.55 -4.00 -17.05
C ASP A 281 -32.49 -5.10 -17.11
N ILE A 282 -32.24 -5.77 -15.97
CA ILE A 282 -31.82 -7.18 -15.99
C ILE A 282 -32.48 -7.90 -14.81
N LEU A 283 -33.70 -8.38 -15.00
CA LEU A 283 -34.25 -9.50 -14.23
C LEU A 283 -33.78 -10.82 -14.87
N PRO A 284 -33.61 -11.91 -14.08
CA PRO A 284 -33.10 -13.18 -14.59
C PRO A 284 -34.24 -14.01 -15.19
N GLU A 285 -34.24 -14.26 -16.50
CA GLU A 285 -35.11 -15.28 -17.07
C GLU A 285 -34.54 -16.68 -16.81
N SER A 286 -35.29 -17.44 -16.02
CA SER A 286 -35.12 -18.86 -15.77
C SER A 286 -35.99 -19.70 -16.72
N ASN A 287 -35.36 -20.72 -17.33
CA ASN A 287 -35.89 -22.03 -17.77
C ASN A 287 -37.04 -22.09 -18.81
N THR A 288 -36.82 -22.81 -19.94
CA THR A 288 -37.29 -24.20 -20.14
C THR A 288 -37.05 -24.75 -21.57
N SER A 289 -36.34 -25.89 -21.64
CA SER A 289 -36.63 -27.15 -22.34
C SER A 289 -37.18 -27.27 -23.80
N SER A 290 -36.42 -28.08 -24.58
CA SER A 290 -36.82 -29.25 -25.40
C SER A 290 -37.37 -29.15 -26.84
N ALA A 291 -36.95 -30.18 -27.60
CA ALA A 291 -37.48 -30.75 -28.85
C ALA A 291 -36.97 -30.12 -30.18
N ILE A 292 -36.71 -30.78 -31.32
CA ILE A 292 -36.42 -32.16 -31.79
C ILE A 292 -36.42 -32.05 -33.34
N SER A 293 -35.47 -32.73 -34.01
CA SER A 293 -35.54 -33.35 -35.36
C SER A 293 -35.44 -32.59 -36.70
N GLN A 294 -34.60 -33.24 -37.55
CA GLN A 294 -34.69 -33.47 -39.01
C GLN A 294 -34.20 -32.32 -39.94
N THR A 295 -33.39 -32.50 -41.00
CA THR A 295 -33.20 -33.65 -41.93
C THR A 295 -31.84 -33.57 -42.66
N THR A 296 -31.27 -34.75 -42.90
CA THR A 296 -30.35 -35.24 -43.95
C THR A 296 -30.28 -34.46 -45.28
N ILE A 297 -29.08 -34.35 -45.90
CA ILE A 297 -28.73 -34.93 -47.23
C ILE A 297 -27.25 -34.67 -47.58
N GLN A 298 -26.62 -35.72 -48.09
CA GLN A 298 -25.26 -35.86 -48.60
C GLN A 298 -24.90 -34.92 -49.76
N ARG A 299 -23.59 -34.65 -49.94
CA ARG A 299 -22.82 -35.16 -51.11
C ARG A 299 -21.30 -35.00 -50.95
N LYS A 300 -20.61 -36.13 -51.22
CA LYS A 300 -19.19 -36.28 -51.56
C LYS A 300 -18.81 -35.44 -52.78
N ASN A 301 -17.52 -35.11 -52.86
CA ASN A 301 -16.58 -35.13 -54.01
C ASN A 301 -15.39 -34.25 -53.61
N SER A 302 -14.10 -34.56 -53.79
CA SER A 302 -13.32 -35.72 -54.21
C SER A 302 -11.90 -35.46 -53.69
#